data_AF-A0AAV5E0P3-F1
#
_entry.id   AF-A0AAV5E0P3-F1
#
_cell.length_a   1.000
_cell.length_b   1.000
_cell.length_c   1.000
_cell.angle_alpha   90.00
_cell.angle_beta   90.00
_cell.angle_gamma   90.00
#
_symmetry.space_group_name_H-M   'P 1'
#
loop_
_entity.id
_entity.type
_entity.pdbx_description
1 polymer ?
#
loop_
_entity_poly.entity_id
_entity_poly.type
_entity_poly.pdbx_seq_one_letter_code
_entity_poly.pdbx_strand_id
1 'polypeptide(L)'
;MYVTKPLSLFKSTPEAVYMPPLEGRNSGYLVLKGNETEDGNQTSRWDPWSHKRVWELPFPQNRVLKVQDPDDEETVVFVPVPDQPLASNRYYVVIAKGHSRGLIRTCSREEDMITCFRKCIQDVDPRPFDPADRYQQMEIVQRKRGSFTARAVADDGFPPMLYRYEGWQIYVSEYKKFSLGEASGLDDALRSRWLCHRADRPDAFPAPPSIIMPVGKWYCPFYLIKEDGVSLRKQMDRSIFYEMMLEQRWEPVHGSKLASKKAFIGGRVEAIRQDPGSSRHSSAYVWFRAASTEQRVGLCTSVWERMLWVQHRGGWVDQEVDNAGMVTNGYGSVLVERFVVKRMDGGVVLALDFAHLNRPQQL
;
A
#
# COMPACT_ATOMS: atom_id res chain seq x y z
N MET A 1 -1.97 -4.36 0.77
CA MET A 1 -1.57 -3.57 1.96
C MET A 1 -0.19 -4.01 2.38
N TYR A 2 0.66 -3.11 2.84
CA TYR A 2 2.04 -3.47 3.17
C TYR A 2 2.35 -3.29 4.65
N VAL A 3 3.05 -4.28 5.20
CA VAL A 3 3.68 -4.18 6.53
C VAL A 3 5.15 -3.85 6.36
N THR A 4 5.77 -3.28 7.37
CA THR A 4 7.17 -2.85 7.31
C THR A 4 8.09 -3.84 8.01
N LYS A 5 9.30 -4.01 7.48
CA LYS A 5 10.39 -4.75 8.12
C LYS A 5 11.68 -3.92 8.06
N PRO A 6 12.47 -3.85 9.13
CA PRO A 6 13.74 -3.13 9.08
C PRO A 6 14.74 -3.87 8.19
N LEU A 7 15.57 -3.13 7.46
CA LEU A 7 16.61 -3.70 6.59
C LEU A 7 17.62 -4.54 7.39
N SER A 8 17.89 -4.14 8.63
CA SER A 8 18.79 -4.86 9.55
C SER A 8 18.34 -6.30 9.81
N LEU A 9 17.03 -6.58 9.81
CA LEU A 9 16.49 -7.94 9.95
C LEU A 9 16.99 -8.87 8.84
N PHE A 10 17.00 -8.39 7.60
CA PHE A 10 17.44 -9.21 6.46
C PHE A 10 18.96 -9.35 6.39
N LYS A 11 19.70 -8.41 7.00
CA LYS A 11 21.15 -8.53 7.16
C LYS A 11 21.53 -9.55 8.24
N SER A 12 20.79 -9.60 9.35
CA SER A 12 21.08 -10.53 10.45
C SER A 12 20.50 -11.92 10.21
N THR A 13 19.36 -12.02 9.52
CA THR A 13 18.66 -13.28 9.19
C THR A 13 18.31 -13.29 7.69
N PRO A 14 19.24 -13.70 6.82
CA PRO A 14 19.03 -13.71 5.37
C PRO A 14 17.82 -14.54 4.94
N GLU A 15 17.48 -15.60 5.66
CA GLU A 15 16.35 -16.48 5.39
C GLU A 15 15.00 -15.74 5.43
N ALA A 16 14.92 -14.63 6.18
CA ALA A 16 13.71 -13.83 6.30
C ALA A 16 13.23 -13.26 4.95
N VAL A 17 14.10 -13.13 3.94
CA VAL A 17 13.70 -12.66 2.60
C VAL A 17 12.81 -13.66 1.86
N TYR A 18 12.88 -14.95 2.21
CA TYR A 18 12.08 -16.02 1.59
C TYR A 18 10.71 -16.18 2.24
N MET A 19 10.49 -15.57 3.41
CA MET A 19 9.21 -15.65 4.11
C MET A 19 8.18 -14.78 3.38
N PRO A 20 7.04 -15.34 2.93
CA PRO A 20 5.97 -14.54 2.37
C PRO A 20 5.25 -13.74 3.47
N PRO A 21 4.54 -12.66 3.11
CA PRO A 21 3.67 -11.94 4.02
C PRO A 21 2.69 -12.86 4.76
N LEU A 22 2.86 -12.97 6.09
CA LEU A 22 2.03 -13.81 6.98
C LEU A 22 0.55 -13.45 6.96
N GLU A 23 0.27 -12.24 6.52
CA GLU A 23 -1.04 -11.65 6.50
C GLU A 23 -1.99 -12.29 5.47
N GLY A 24 -1.47 -12.93 4.42
CA GLY A 24 -2.24 -13.59 3.37
C GLY A 24 -2.25 -12.80 2.05
N ARG A 25 -3.23 -13.06 1.18
CA ARG A 25 -3.32 -12.43 -0.15
C ARG A 25 -3.44 -10.91 -0.11
N ASN A 26 -3.07 -10.27 -1.20
CA ASN A 26 -2.96 -8.82 -1.42
C ASN A 26 -2.11 -8.11 -0.34
N SER A 27 -1.09 -8.78 0.20
CA SER A 27 -0.20 -8.22 1.21
C SER A 27 1.28 -8.24 0.79
N GLY A 28 2.09 -7.34 1.36
CA GLY A 28 3.49 -7.17 0.95
C GLY A 28 4.35 -6.63 2.07
N TYR A 29 5.68 -6.69 1.86
CA TYR A 29 6.66 -6.09 2.76
C TYR A 29 7.21 -4.79 2.17
N LEU A 30 7.39 -3.77 3.02
CA LEU A 30 8.24 -2.61 2.75
C LEU A 30 9.46 -2.67 3.66
N VAL A 31 10.63 -2.48 3.08
CA VAL A 31 11.90 -2.52 3.80
C VAL A 31 12.28 -1.11 4.23
N LEU A 32 12.52 -0.94 5.53
CA LEU A 32 12.91 0.33 6.12
C LEU A 32 14.41 0.33 6.40
N LYS A 33 15.15 1.24 5.76
CA LYS A 33 16.53 1.49 6.19
C LYS A 33 16.49 2.39 7.43
N GLY A 34 17.09 1.92 8.52
CA GLY A 34 17.26 2.67 9.76
C GLY A 34 18.14 3.91 9.60
N ASN A 35 18.38 4.59 10.71
CA ASN A 35 19.21 5.79 10.74
C ASN A 35 20.68 5.40 10.60
N GLU A 36 21.50 6.26 10.01
CA GLU A 36 22.91 6.00 9.65
C GLU A 36 23.81 5.59 10.84
N THR A 37 23.34 5.76 12.08
CA THR A 37 24.03 5.37 13.31
C THR A 37 24.10 3.87 13.57
N GLU A 38 23.25 3.05 12.93
CA GLU A 38 23.23 1.58 13.11
C GLU A 38 24.00 0.82 12.01
N ASP A 39 24.33 1.47 10.90
CA ASP A 39 25.10 0.86 9.81
C ASP A 39 26.61 0.96 10.09
N GLY A 40 27.06 0.21 11.09
CA GLY A 40 28.48 -0.09 11.30
C GLY A 40 29.01 -1.06 10.24
N ASN A 41 29.11 -0.66 8.96
CA ASN A 41 30.05 -1.32 8.05
C ASN A 41 30.42 -0.53 6.78
N GLN A 42 31.75 -0.35 6.64
CA GLN A 42 32.53 -0.04 5.44
C GLN A 42 32.29 1.31 4.74
N THR A 43 32.63 2.38 5.45
CA THR A 43 33.24 3.57 4.86
C THR A 43 34.55 3.20 4.15
N SER A 44 34.49 2.93 2.85
CA SER A 44 35.69 3.08 2.01
C SER A 44 36.03 4.56 1.98
N ARG A 45 37.12 4.93 2.66
CA ARG A 45 37.62 6.30 2.89
C ARG A 45 37.96 7.11 1.62
N TRP A 46 37.61 6.59 0.44
CA TRP A 46 38.09 7.02 -0.88
C TRP A 46 36.99 7.50 -1.81
N ASP A 47 35.71 7.35 -1.46
CA ASP A 47 34.60 7.85 -2.28
C ASP A 47 33.61 8.65 -1.43
N PRO A 48 33.56 9.99 -1.59
CA PRO A 48 32.59 10.85 -0.95
C PRO A 48 31.13 10.46 -1.21
N TRP A 49 30.84 9.67 -2.25
CA TRP A 49 29.50 9.23 -2.63
C TRP A 49 29.15 7.81 -2.14
N SER A 50 30.11 7.10 -1.54
CA SER A 50 29.95 5.71 -1.06
C SER A 50 28.80 5.52 -0.06
N HIS A 51 28.53 6.53 0.77
CA HIS A 51 27.47 6.49 1.77
C HIS A 51 26.05 6.55 1.17
N LYS A 52 25.91 7.08 -0.05
CA LYS A 52 24.63 7.14 -0.76
C LYS A 52 24.38 5.90 -1.61
N ARG A 53 25.41 5.11 -1.92
CA ARG A 53 25.26 3.95 -2.81
C ARG A 53 24.51 2.81 -2.12
N VAL A 54 23.57 2.21 -2.83
CA VAL A 54 22.87 1.00 -2.40
C VAL A 54 23.57 -0.20 -3.05
N TRP A 55 24.14 -1.06 -2.21
CA TRP A 55 25.02 -2.14 -2.66
C TRP A 55 24.29 -3.47 -2.89
N GLU A 56 23.20 -3.71 -2.17
CA GLU A 56 22.58 -5.03 -2.05
C GLU A 56 21.05 -4.91 -2.00
N LEU A 57 20.39 -6.01 -2.35
CA LEU A 57 18.95 -6.23 -2.17
C LEU A 57 18.64 -6.71 -0.73
N PRO A 58 17.40 -6.54 -0.24
CA PRO A 58 16.30 -5.79 -0.85
C PRO A 58 16.48 -4.27 -0.75
N PHE A 59 15.89 -3.53 -1.69
CA PHE A 59 15.99 -2.06 -1.67
C PHE A 59 15.14 -1.44 -0.56
N PRO A 60 15.56 -0.30 0.02
CA PRO A 60 14.76 0.41 1.01
C PRO A 60 13.61 1.21 0.38
N GLN A 61 12.39 1.05 0.90
CA GLN A 61 11.18 1.75 0.43
C GLN A 61 10.90 3.07 1.14
N ASN A 62 11.63 3.39 2.21
CA ASN A 62 11.59 4.71 2.86
C ASN A 62 12.53 5.74 2.22
N ARG A 63 13.04 5.47 1.00
CA ARG A 63 13.95 6.35 0.26
C ARG A 63 13.52 6.40 -1.20
N VAL A 64 13.72 7.55 -1.83
CA VAL A 64 13.74 7.66 -3.30
C VAL A 64 15.13 7.25 -3.76
N LEU A 65 15.21 6.44 -4.81
CA LEU A 65 16.46 5.92 -5.35
C LEU A 65 16.73 6.53 -6.73
N LYS A 66 18.00 6.70 -7.06
CA LYS A 66 18.50 7.13 -8.37
C LYS A 66 19.21 5.95 -9.00
N VAL A 67 18.62 5.44 -10.08
CA VAL A 67 19.23 4.46 -10.98
C VAL A 67 20.12 5.22 -11.94
N GLN A 68 21.36 4.77 -12.10
CA GLN A 68 22.34 5.43 -12.93
C GLN A 68 23.10 4.40 -13.77
N ASP A 69 23.08 4.63 -15.08
CA ASP A 69 23.93 4.01 -16.08
C ASP A 69 24.82 5.13 -16.70
N PRO A 70 25.92 4.83 -17.43
CA PRO A 70 26.77 5.88 -18.00
C PRO A 70 26.04 6.87 -18.91
N ASP A 71 24.99 6.40 -19.61
CA ASP A 71 24.30 7.19 -20.63
C ASP A 71 22.98 7.82 -20.12
N ASP A 72 22.40 7.30 -19.04
CA ASP A 72 21.08 7.73 -18.57
C ASP A 72 20.91 7.59 -17.04
N GLU A 73 20.02 8.40 -16.47
CA GLU A 73 19.68 8.38 -15.05
C GLU A 73 18.19 8.52 -14.81
N GLU A 74 17.66 7.74 -13.87
CA GLU A 74 16.26 7.83 -13.49
C GLU A 74 16.08 7.83 -11.97
N THR A 75 15.23 8.73 -11.48
CA THR A 75 14.88 8.78 -10.05
C THR A 75 13.55 8.07 -9.85
N VAL A 76 13.55 7.01 -9.04
CA VAL A 76 12.44 6.06 -8.89
C VAL A 76 12.18 5.66 -7.44
N VAL A 77 10.99 5.09 -7.20
CA VAL A 77 10.67 4.31 -6.00
C VAL A 77 10.38 2.89 -6.44
N PHE A 78 11.17 1.94 -5.93
CA PHE A 78 10.94 0.51 -6.16
C PHE A 78 9.94 0.00 -5.12
N VAL A 79 8.76 -0.40 -5.56
CA VAL A 79 7.73 -0.96 -4.68
C VAL A 79 7.66 -2.48 -4.91
N PRO A 80 7.94 -3.32 -3.89
CA PRO A 80 7.84 -4.76 -4.02
C PRO A 80 6.45 -5.19 -4.50
N VAL A 81 6.39 -6.16 -5.41
CA VAL A 81 5.10 -6.73 -5.85
C VAL A 81 4.47 -7.48 -4.67
N PRO A 82 3.17 -7.28 -4.38
CA PRO A 82 2.51 -7.98 -3.28
C PRO A 82 2.41 -9.49 -3.55
N ASP A 83 2.12 -10.27 -2.51
CA ASP A 83 1.95 -11.74 -2.53
C ASP A 83 3.19 -12.51 -2.99
N GLN A 84 4.35 -11.86 -2.91
CA GLN A 84 5.64 -12.47 -3.20
C GLN A 84 6.60 -12.25 -2.02
N PRO A 85 7.48 -13.21 -1.74
CA PRO A 85 8.59 -12.98 -0.81
C PRO A 85 9.55 -11.92 -1.40
N LEU A 86 10.29 -11.22 -0.55
CA LEU A 86 11.27 -10.23 -0.99
C LEU A 86 12.39 -10.87 -1.83
N ALA A 87 12.67 -12.16 -1.60
CA ALA A 87 13.60 -12.96 -2.40
C ALA A 87 13.25 -13.04 -3.89
N SER A 88 11.99 -12.79 -4.26
CA SER A 88 11.58 -12.73 -5.67
C SER A 88 12.21 -11.54 -6.40
N ASN A 89 12.63 -10.51 -5.67
CA ASN A 89 13.16 -9.25 -6.19
C ASN A 89 12.28 -8.63 -7.28
N ARG A 90 10.97 -8.83 -7.21
CA ARG A 90 9.99 -8.26 -8.14
C ARG A 90 9.51 -6.93 -7.63
N TYR A 91 9.58 -5.91 -8.49
CA TYR A 91 9.19 -4.55 -8.14
C TYR A 91 8.35 -3.93 -9.26
N TYR A 92 7.42 -3.07 -8.85
CA TYR A 92 6.95 -1.97 -9.68
C TYR A 92 7.97 -0.84 -9.59
N VAL A 93 8.47 -0.38 -10.74
CA VAL A 93 9.43 0.71 -10.82
C VAL A 93 8.68 2.01 -11.09
N VAL A 94 8.46 2.80 -10.05
CA VAL A 94 7.65 4.01 -10.12
C VAL A 94 8.52 5.25 -10.30
N ILE A 95 8.27 6.03 -11.34
CA ILE A 95 9.04 7.23 -11.64
C ILE A 95 8.74 8.32 -10.60
N ALA A 96 9.78 8.82 -9.94
CA ALA A 96 9.66 9.76 -8.83
C ALA A 96 9.99 11.22 -9.21
N LYS A 97 10.63 11.46 -10.36
CA LYS A 97 11.03 12.80 -10.82
C LYS A 97 10.65 12.99 -12.30
N GLY A 98 10.56 14.25 -12.74
CA GLY A 98 10.29 14.59 -14.15
C GLY A 98 8.80 14.64 -14.51
N HIS A 99 8.52 14.59 -15.82
CA HIS A 99 7.17 14.68 -16.40
C HIS A 99 6.35 13.41 -16.19
N SER A 100 6.97 12.24 -16.33
CA SER A 100 6.34 10.92 -16.18
C SER A 100 6.18 10.49 -14.72
N ARG A 101 6.28 11.43 -13.77
CA ARG A 101 6.21 11.14 -12.34
C ARG A 101 4.87 10.52 -11.95
N GLY A 102 4.96 9.46 -11.17
CA GLY A 102 3.82 8.67 -10.72
C GLY A 102 3.34 7.64 -11.74
N LEU A 103 4.00 7.53 -12.90
CA LEU A 103 3.82 6.43 -13.84
C LEU A 103 4.79 5.28 -13.50
N ILE A 104 4.47 4.10 -13.99
CA ILE A 104 5.23 2.88 -13.79
C ILE A 104 5.93 2.53 -15.09
N ARG A 105 7.20 2.14 -14.99
CA ARG A 105 7.96 1.62 -16.13
C ARG A 105 7.38 0.28 -16.56
N THR A 106 7.16 0.14 -17.86
CA THR A 106 6.56 -1.04 -18.48
C THR A 106 7.57 -1.68 -19.41
N CYS A 107 7.69 -3.01 -19.36
CA CYS A 107 8.50 -3.76 -20.29
C CYS A 107 7.86 -3.76 -21.69
N SER A 108 8.66 -3.60 -22.73
CA SER A 108 8.23 -3.75 -24.12
C SER A 108 7.96 -5.22 -24.45
N ARG A 109 7.15 -5.47 -25.48
CA ARG A 109 6.88 -6.79 -26.04
C ARG A 109 7.60 -6.99 -27.37
N GLU A 110 7.56 -8.21 -27.90
CA GLU A 110 8.07 -8.46 -29.26
C GLU A 110 7.31 -7.63 -30.32
N GLU A 111 6.01 -7.40 -30.13
CA GLU A 111 5.20 -6.53 -31.00
C GLU A 111 5.64 -5.05 -30.99
N ASP A 112 6.32 -4.60 -29.94
CA ASP A 112 6.85 -3.23 -29.82
C ASP A 112 8.25 -3.09 -30.44
N MET A 113 8.81 -4.15 -31.02
CA MET A 113 10.12 -4.10 -31.66
C MET A 113 10.03 -3.45 -33.05
N ILE A 114 10.92 -2.49 -33.32
CA ILE A 114 11.09 -1.98 -34.68
C ILE A 114 12.01 -2.94 -35.43
N THR A 115 11.59 -3.34 -36.64
CA THR A 115 12.44 -4.04 -37.60
C THR A 115 13.55 -3.10 -38.10
N CYS A 116 14.69 -3.07 -37.42
CA CYS A 116 15.91 -2.42 -37.90
C CYS A 116 16.92 -3.50 -38.39
N PHE A 117 18.04 -3.14 -39.01
CA PHE A 117 19.07 -4.11 -39.45
C PHE A 117 19.71 -4.90 -38.29
N ARG A 118 19.39 -4.54 -37.03
CA ARG A 118 19.60 -5.30 -35.78
C ARG A 118 18.23 -5.44 -35.08
N LYS A 119 18.09 -6.29 -34.05
CA LYS A 119 16.85 -6.25 -33.25
C LYS A 119 16.89 -5.01 -32.32
N CYS A 120 16.37 -3.87 -32.79
CA CYS A 120 16.21 -2.66 -31.99
C CYS A 120 14.91 -2.76 -31.17
N ILE A 121 15.00 -2.80 -29.84
CA ILE A 121 13.81 -2.75 -28.99
C ILE A 121 13.51 -1.28 -28.70
N GLN A 122 12.31 -0.83 -29.06
CA GLN A 122 11.83 0.49 -28.65
C GLN A 122 11.24 0.38 -27.25
N ASP A 123 11.70 1.24 -26.35
CA ASP A 123 11.16 1.31 -25.00
C ASP A 123 9.73 1.83 -25.04
N VAL A 124 8.83 1.12 -24.38
CA VAL A 124 7.46 1.56 -24.16
C VAL A 124 7.44 2.71 -23.15
N ASP A 125 6.65 3.74 -23.45
CA ASP A 125 6.45 4.85 -22.52
C ASP A 125 5.84 4.36 -21.19
N PRO A 126 6.26 4.94 -20.05
CA PRO A 126 5.69 4.62 -18.74
C PRO A 126 4.17 4.81 -18.72
N ARG A 127 3.45 3.92 -18.02
CA ARG A 127 1.98 3.92 -17.99
C ARG A 127 1.44 4.06 -16.56
N PRO A 128 0.19 4.50 -16.37
CA PRO A 128 -0.47 4.42 -15.08
C PRO A 128 -0.48 2.98 -14.54
N PHE A 129 -0.43 2.82 -13.22
CA PHE A 129 -0.54 1.51 -12.59
C PHE A 129 -1.76 0.74 -13.08
N ASP A 130 -1.52 -0.49 -13.53
CA ASP A 130 -2.54 -1.46 -13.85
C ASP A 130 -2.20 -2.78 -13.14
N PRO A 131 -3.02 -3.24 -12.17
CA PRO A 131 -2.77 -4.48 -11.46
C PRO A 131 -2.81 -5.72 -12.36
N ALA A 132 -3.49 -5.66 -13.52
CA ALA A 132 -3.55 -6.76 -14.47
C ALA A 132 -2.34 -6.81 -15.42
N ASP A 133 -1.57 -5.72 -15.52
CA ASP A 133 -0.45 -5.62 -16.45
C ASP A 133 0.83 -6.20 -15.85
N ARG A 134 1.12 -7.47 -16.19
CA ARG A 134 2.35 -8.18 -15.78
C ARG A 134 3.63 -7.51 -16.33
N TYR A 135 3.54 -6.72 -17.40
CA TYR A 135 4.70 -6.04 -17.99
C TYR A 135 5.17 -4.84 -17.15
N GLN A 136 4.36 -4.36 -16.20
CA GLN A 136 4.76 -3.35 -15.23
C GLN A 136 5.63 -3.92 -14.09
N GLN A 137 5.81 -5.23 -14.03
CA GLN A 137 6.64 -5.90 -13.01
C GLN A 137 8.01 -6.26 -13.58
N MET A 138 9.05 -5.85 -12.87
CA MET A 138 10.45 -6.20 -13.19
C MET A 138 11.08 -6.97 -12.04
N GLU A 139 11.79 -8.04 -12.37
CA GLU A 139 12.69 -8.73 -11.46
C GLU A 139 14.06 -8.04 -11.51
N ILE A 140 14.56 -7.58 -10.38
CA ILE A 140 15.88 -6.98 -10.26
C ILE A 140 16.89 -8.07 -9.90
N VAL A 141 17.90 -8.22 -10.72
CA VAL A 141 18.96 -9.22 -10.57
C VAL A 141 20.25 -8.51 -10.17
N GLN A 142 20.75 -8.83 -8.98
CA GLN A 142 22.07 -8.38 -8.55
C GLN A 142 23.15 -9.27 -9.16
N ARG A 143 24.02 -8.72 -10.01
CA ARG A 143 25.11 -9.48 -10.66
C ARG A 143 26.34 -9.57 -9.77
N LYS A 144 26.71 -8.43 -9.19
CA LYS A 144 27.78 -8.27 -8.22
C LYS A 144 27.39 -7.17 -7.26
N ARG A 145 28.12 -7.02 -6.17
CA ARG A 145 27.88 -5.98 -5.17
C ARG A 145 27.81 -4.59 -5.83
N GLY A 146 26.68 -3.90 -5.68
CA GLY A 146 26.41 -2.56 -6.22
C GLY A 146 26.21 -2.47 -7.73
N SER A 147 25.92 -3.58 -8.41
CA SER A 147 25.70 -3.64 -9.85
C SER A 147 24.53 -4.56 -10.16
N PHE A 148 23.55 -3.99 -10.86
CA PHE A 148 22.26 -4.63 -11.08
C PHE A 148 21.96 -4.74 -12.58
N THR A 149 20.99 -5.59 -12.88
CA THR A 149 20.28 -5.68 -14.16
C THR A 149 18.81 -6.01 -13.86
N ALA A 150 17.93 -5.92 -14.84
CA ALA A 150 16.53 -6.29 -14.69
C ALA A 150 16.12 -7.34 -15.73
N ARG A 151 15.12 -8.14 -15.35
CA ARG A 151 14.38 -9.05 -16.24
C ARG A 151 12.91 -8.68 -16.19
N ALA A 152 12.21 -8.83 -17.31
CA ALA A 152 10.77 -8.72 -17.30
C ALA A 152 10.19 -9.93 -16.56
N VAL A 153 9.13 -9.72 -15.79
CA VAL A 153 8.41 -10.84 -15.18
C VAL A 153 7.56 -11.56 -16.23
N ALA A 154 7.13 -10.89 -17.30
CA ALA A 154 6.51 -11.53 -18.46
C ALA A 154 7.58 -12.21 -19.33
N ASP A 155 7.29 -13.42 -19.82
CA ASP A 155 8.28 -14.28 -20.49
C ASP A 155 8.74 -13.72 -21.84
N ASP A 156 7.87 -12.96 -22.50
CA ASP A 156 8.08 -12.24 -23.76
C ASP A 156 8.35 -10.74 -23.56
N GLY A 157 8.59 -10.32 -22.31
CA GLY A 157 8.85 -8.94 -21.95
C GLY A 157 10.33 -8.55 -22.04
N PHE A 158 10.58 -7.30 -22.41
CA PHE A 158 11.90 -6.70 -22.45
C PHE A 158 11.94 -5.45 -21.57
N PRO A 159 12.73 -5.42 -20.49
CA PRO A 159 12.84 -4.22 -19.66
C PRO A 159 13.34 -3.02 -20.47
N PRO A 160 13.00 -1.79 -20.04
CA PRO A 160 13.50 -0.58 -20.70
C PRO A 160 15.03 -0.55 -20.74
N MET A 161 15.58 0.19 -21.69
CA MET A 161 17.00 0.27 -22.01
C MET A 161 17.89 0.50 -20.78
N LEU A 162 17.52 1.45 -19.92
CA LEU A 162 18.24 1.75 -18.67
C LEU A 162 18.37 0.53 -17.72
N TYR A 163 17.36 -0.35 -17.71
CA TYR A 163 17.27 -1.45 -16.78
C TYR A 163 17.78 -2.78 -17.35
N ARG A 164 17.69 -2.96 -18.68
CA ARG A 164 18.06 -4.22 -19.35
C ARG A 164 19.56 -4.40 -19.49
N TYR A 165 20.32 -3.32 -19.61
CA TYR A 165 21.78 -3.44 -19.71
C TYR A 165 22.38 -3.78 -18.36
N GLU A 166 23.50 -4.50 -18.39
CA GLU A 166 24.18 -4.89 -17.16
C GLU A 166 25.06 -3.75 -16.68
N GLY A 167 25.05 -3.49 -15.38
CA GLY A 167 26.04 -2.60 -14.78
C GLY A 167 25.47 -1.38 -14.07
N TRP A 168 24.17 -1.10 -14.22
CA TRP A 168 23.57 0.07 -13.60
C TRP A 168 23.65 -0.01 -12.07
N GLN A 169 23.78 1.18 -11.49
CA GLN A 169 24.08 1.40 -10.09
C GLN A 169 22.93 2.17 -9.44
N ILE A 170 22.84 2.09 -8.11
CA ILE A 170 21.77 2.73 -7.36
C ILE A 170 22.35 3.61 -6.28
N TYR A 171 21.80 4.82 -6.18
CA TYR A 171 22.12 5.79 -5.15
C TYR A 171 20.85 6.24 -4.44
N VAL A 172 20.94 6.56 -3.15
CA VAL A 172 19.88 7.25 -2.43
C VAL A 172 19.79 8.67 -3.00
N SER A 173 18.61 9.00 -3.51
CA SER A 173 18.34 10.31 -4.09
C SER A 173 18.07 11.35 -3.00
N GLU A 174 18.55 12.58 -3.22
CA GLU A 174 18.21 13.72 -2.37
C GLU A 174 16.92 14.43 -2.78
N TYR A 175 16.31 14.01 -3.91
CA TYR A 175 15.19 14.70 -4.53
C TYR A 175 14.01 14.93 -3.58
N LYS A 176 13.68 13.92 -2.78
CA LYS A 176 12.56 13.99 -1.83
C LYS A 176 12.84 13.09 -0.64
N LYS A 177 12.75 13.66 0.55
CA LYS A 177 12.84 12.94 1.82
C LYS A 177 11.42 12.72 2.35
N PHE A 178 11.15 11.50 2.78
CA PHE A 178 9.93 11.13 3.49
C PHE A 178 10.29 10.02 4.47
N SER A 179 9.54 9.90 5.56
CA SER A 179 9.70 8.85 6.55
C SER A 179 8.53 7.89 6.47
N LEU A 180 8.82 6.60 6.54
CA LEU A 180 7.83 5.57 6.85
C LEU A 180 8.12 5.09 8.27
N GLY A 181 7.07 5.02 9.08
CA GLY A 181 7.16 4.46 10.43
C GLY A 181 6.99 2.95 10.42
N GLU A 182 7.06 2.35 11.61
CA GLU A 182 6.71 0.95 11.78
C GLU A 182 5.21 0.73 11.53
N ALA A 183 4.91 -0.36 10.83
CA ALA A 183 3.58 -0.86 10.51
C ALA A 183 3.64 -2.39 10.55
N SER A 184 3.28 -2.98 11.70
CA SER A 184 3.40 -4.43 11.94
C SER A 184 2.21 -5.23 11.43
N GLY A 185 1.23 -4.56 10.80
CA GLY A 185 0.02 -5.20 10.31
C GLY A 185 -1.08 -5.22 11.37
N LEU A 186 -1.91 -6.26 11.34
CA LEU A 186 -2.96 -6.50 12.32
C LEU A 186 -2.39 -7.03 13.64
N ASP A 187 -2.72 -6.40 14.77
CA ASP A 187 -2.46 -6.94 16.10
C ASP A 187 -3.68 -7.72 16.60
N ASP A 188 -3.69 -9.03 16.33
CA ASP A 188 -4.78 -9.93 16.71
C ASP A 188 -5.00 -9.97 18.24
N ALA A 189 -3.94 -9.81 19.04
CA ALA A 189 -4.03 -9.83 20.50
C ALA A 189 -4.68 -8.55 21.04
N LEU A 190 -4.27 -7.39 20.53
CA LEU A 190 -4.88 -6.10 20.88
C LEU A 190 -6.33 -6.04 20.41
N ARG A 191 -6.61 -6.47 19.17
CA ARG A 191 -7.96 -6.55 18.60
C ARG A 191 -8.88 -7.42 19.45
N SER A 192 -8.38 -8.54 19.99
CA SER A 192 -9.17 -9.47 20.81
C SER A 192 -9.34 -8.98 22.26
N ARG A 193 -8.29 -8.45 22.88
CA ARG A 193 -8.32 -7.97 24.27
C ARG A 193 -9.38 -6.90 24.49
N TRP A 194 -9.58 -6.00 23.53
CA TRP A 194 -10.59 -4.96 23.63
C TRP A 194 -12.02 -5.46 23.49
N LEU A 195 -12.23 -6.60 22.82
CA LEU A 195 -13.52 -7.30 22.83
C LEU A 195 -13.83 -7.84 24.23
N CYS A 196 -12.82 -8.35 24.94
CA CYS A 196 -12.97 -8.94 26.28
C CYS A 196 -13.06 -7.90 27.41
N HIS A 197 -12.20 -6.87 27.41
CA HIS A 197 -12.09 -5.91 28.53
C HIS A 197 -13.41 -5.16 28.81
N ARG A 198 -14.33 -5.07 27.84
CA ARG A 198 -15.65 -4.46 28.01
C ARG A 198 -16.75 -5.47 28.37
N ALA A 199 -16.57 -6.76 28.06
CA ALA A 199 -17.48 -7.82 28.50
C ALA A 199 -17.43 -8.03 30.03
N ASP A 200 -16.26 -7.79 30.65
CA ASP A 200 -16.05 -7.97 32.09
C ASP A 200 -16.48 -6.76 32.95
N ARG A 201 -16.86 -5.63 32.34
CA ARG A 201 -17.30 -4.40 33.05
C ARG A 201 -18.55 -3.77 32.41
N PRO A 202 -19.70 -4.47 32.42
CA PRO A 202 -20.96 -3.95 31.85
C PRO A 202 -21.47 -2.70 32.58
N ASP A 203 -21.24 -2.58 33.90
CA ASP A 203 -21.85 -1.55 34.76
C ASP A 203 -21.22 -0.15 34.66
N ALA A 204 -20.23 0.07 33.79
CA ALA A 204 -19.58 1.36 33.62
C ALA A 204 -20.33 2.27 32.62
N PHE A 205 -21.59 2.62 32.94
CA PHE A 205 -22.33 3.68 32.26
C PHE A 205 -22.20 5.02 33.04
N PRO A 206 -22.00 6.17 32.38
CA PRO A 206 -21.84 6.37 30.93
C PRO A 206 -20.38 6.16 30.49
N ALA A 207 -20.20 5.52 29.34
CA ALA A 207 -18.87 5.34 28.76
C ALA A 207 -18.24 6.72 28.48
N PRO A 208 -16.96 6.97 28.84
CA PRO A 208 -16.23 8.14 28.35
C PRO A 208 -16.22 8.12 26.80
N PRO A 209 -16.07 9.28 26.13
CA PRO A 209 -16.13 9.39 24.68
C PRO A 209 -15.30 8.29 24.03
N SER A 210 -15.96 7.55 23.12
CA SER A 210 -15.46 6.40 22.36
C SER A 210 -13.95 6.43 22.18
N ILE A 211 -13.22 5.72 23.05
CA ILE A 211 -11.77 5.61 22.93
C ILE A 211 -11.51 4.87 21.62
N ILE A 212 -10.91 5.58 20.66
CA ILE A 212 -10.54 5.03 19.36
C ILE A 212 -9.22 4.29 19.56
N MET A 213 -9.24 2.97 19.41
CA MET A 213 -8.06 2.13 19.59
C MET A 213 -7.52 1.66 18.23
N PRO A 214 -6.30 2.06 17.83
CA PRO A 214 -5.67 1.51 16.65
C PRO A 214 -5.24 0.06 16.92
N VAL A 215 -5.77 -0.88 16.13
CA VAL A 215 -5.50 -2.33 16.25
C VAL A 215 -4.78 -2.90 15.03
N GLY A 216 -4.53 -2.08 14.01
CA GLY A 216 -3.70 -2.47 12.89
C GLY A 216 -3.16 -1.28 12.12
N LYS A 217 -1.99 -1.45 11.50
CA LYS A 217 -1.34 -0.41 10.71
C LYS A 217 -0.61 -1.00 9.50
N TRP A 218 -0.79 -0.35 8.35
CA TRP A 218 -0.20 -0.69 7.06
C TRP A 218 0.16 0.56 6.27
N TYR A 219 0.89 0.37 5.17
CA TYR A 219 1.05 1.35 4.11
C TYR A 219 0.47 0.86 2.78
N CYS A 220 0.03 1.80 1.96
CA CYS A 220 -0.40 1.58 0.58
C CYS A 220 0.34 2.55 -0.36
N PRO A 221 1.06 2.07 -1.39
CA PRO A 221 1.56 2.94 -2.46
C PRO A 221 0.46 3.84 -3.02
N PHE A 222 0.81 5.08 -3.37
CA PHE A 222 -0.18 6.07 -3.78
C PHE A 222 -1.05 5.61 -4.94
N TYR A 223 -0.53 4.83 -5.87
CA TYR A 223 -1.30 4.37 -7.03
C TYR A 223 -2.42 3.38 -6.67
N LEU A 224 -2.42 2.79 -5.47
CA LEU A 224 -3.52 1.94 -4.97
C LEU A 224 -4.72 2.76 -4.46
N ILE A 225 -4.55 4.07 -4.27
CA ILE A 225 -5.60 5.02 -3.88
C ILE A 225 -5.72 6.05 -5.00
N LYS A 226 -6.92 6.38 -5.46
CA LYS A 226 -7.12 7.41 -6.49
C LYS A 226 -7.92 8.55 -5.92
N GLU A 227 -7.31 9.73 -5.81
CA GLU A 227 -8.06 10.96 -5.54
C GLU A 227 -8.53 11.54 -6.88
N ASP A 228 -9.83 11.49 -7.15
CA ASP A 228 -10.36 11.96 -8.43
C ASP A 228 -10.08 13.47 -8.63
N GLY A 229 -9.83 13.87 -9.87
CA GLY A 229 -9.42 15.23 -10.21
C GLY A 229 -7.99 15.63 -9.78
N VAL A 230 -7.20 14.71 -9.20
CA VAL A 230 -5.78 14.93 -8.88
C VAL A 230 -4.89 14.17 -9.86
N SER A 231 -3.99 14.87 -10.56
CA SER A 231 -3.03 14.21 -11.46
C SER A 231 -2.06 13.32 -10.67
N LEU A 232 -1.59 12.22 -11.27
CA LEU A 232 -0.69 11.26 -10.61
C LEU A 232 0.57 11.92 -10.05
N ARG A 233 1.16 12.84 -10.82
CA ARG A 233 2.29 13.64 -10.39
C ARG A 233 1.99 14.41 -9.10
N LYS A 234 0.86 15.13 -9.05
CA LYS A 234 0.45 15.91 -7.88
C LYS A 234 0.12 15.01 -6.68
N GLN A 235 -0.49 13.85 -6.94
CA GLN A 235 -0.82 12.90 -5.89
C GLN A 235 0.44 12.28 -5.25
N MET A 236 1.40 11.83 -6.07
CA MET A 236 2.70 11.32 -5.60
C MET A 236 3.52 12.42 -4.88
N ASP A 237 3.36 13.69 -5.30
CA ASP A 237 3.97 14.82 -4.63
C ASP A 237 3.40 15.06 -3.23
N ARG A 238 2.09 14.86 -3.04
CA ARG A 238 1.47 14.92 -1.71
C ARG A 238 1.85 13.72 -0.84
N SER A 239 1.79 12.52 -1.41
CA SER A 239 1.91 11.28 -0.64
C SER A 239 2.43 10.16 -1.56
N ILE A 240 3.64 9.65 -1.30
CA ILE A 240 4.19 8.49 -2.04
C ILE A 240 3.54 7.18 -1.55
N PHE A 241 3.30 7.11 -0.24
CA PHE A 241 2.51 6.08 0.41
C PHE A 241 1.35 6.74 1.15
N TYR A 242 0.31 5.97 1.45
CA TYR A 242 -0.77 6.32 2.35
C TYR A 242 -0.64 5.42 3.56
N GLU A 243 -0.80 6.00 4.74
CA GLU A 243 -0.95 5.23 5.96
C GLU A 243 -2.37 4.68 6.03
N MET A 244 -2.52 3.42 6.41
CA MET A 244 -3.80 2.80 6.61
C MET A 244 -3.84 2.21 8.01
N MET A 245 -4.86 2.58 8.77
CA MET A 245 -5.06 2.08 10.12
C MET A 245 -6.41 1.39 10.23
N LEU A 246 -6.47 0.36 11.09
CA LEU A 246 -7.71 -0.22 11.55
C LEU A 246 -7.93 0.23 13.00
N GLU A 247 -9.04 0.90 13.24
CA GLU A 247 -9.42 1.43 14.55
C GLU A 247 -10.67 0.70 15.07
N GLN A 248 -10.71 0.42 16.36
CA GLN A 248 -11.87 -0.13 17.06
C GLN A 248 -12.52 0.95 17.92
N ARG A 249 -13.86 1.00 17.89
CA ARG A 249 -14.66 1.78 18.83
C ARG A 249 -16.02 1.11 19.08
N TRP A 250 -16.64 1.46 20.19
CA TRP A 250 -18.02 1.08 20.47
C TRP A 250 -18.94 2.27 20.20
N GLU A 251 -19.97 2.05 19.40
CA GLU A 251 -20.97 3.08 19.09
C GLU A 251 -22.32 2.74 19.72
N PRO A 252 -22.99 3.71 20.37
CA PRO A 252 -24.32 3.50 20.91
C PRO A 252 -25.35 3.26 19.81
N VAL A 253 -26.22 2.28 20.02
CA VAL A 253 -27.27 1.93 19.05
C VAL A 253 -28.54 2.71 19.38
N HIS A 254 -28.79 3.77 18.63
CA HIS A 254 -29.96 4.64 18.84
C HIS A 254 -31.10 4.24 17.90
N GLY A 255 -31.88 3.21 18.24
CA GLY A 255 -33.24 2.93 17.72
C GLY A 255 -33.48 3.00 16.19
N SER A 256 -32.44 3.11 15.38
CA SER A 256 -32.46 3.43 13.96
C SER A 256 -31.69 2.36 13.20
N LYS A 257 -32.05 2.17 11.93
CA LYS A 257 -31.41 1.20 11.05
C LYS A 257 -29.92 1.54 10.90
N LEU A 258 -29.06 0.75 11.51
CA LEU A 258 -27.62 0.89 11.36
C LEU A 258 -27.16 0.07 10.15
N ALA A 259 -26.61 0.75 9.14
CA ALA A 259 -25.96 0.07 8.03
C ALA A 259 -24.72 -0.68 8.53
N SER A 260 -24.54 -1.93 8.07
CA SER A 260 -23.37 -2.78 8.39
C SER A 260 -22.05 -2.16 7.91
N LYS A 261 -22.12 -1.27 6.91
CA LYS A 261 -20.98 -0.71 6.19
C LYS A 261 -21.26 0.72 5.77
N LYS A 262 -20.37 1.67 6.11
CA LYS A 262 -20.45 3.08 5.71
C LYS A 262 -19.11 3.59 5.22
N ALA A 263 -19.10 4.54 4.29
CA ALA A 263 -17.89 5.15 3.77
C ALA A 263 -17.92 6.67 4.00
N PHE A 264 -16.73 7.27 4.22
CA PHE A 264 -16.58 8.69 4.46
C PHE A 264 -15.37 9.25 3.72
N ILE A 265 -15.58 10.24 2.86
CA ILE A 265 -14.50 11.02 2.25
C ILE A 265 -14.04 12.11 3.22
N GLY A 266 -12.72 12.30 3.32
CA GLY A 266 -12.12 13.19 4.32
C GLY A 266 -12.34 12.71 5.77
N GLY A 267 -12.84 11.49 5.96
CA GLY A 267 -13.19 10.93 7.26
C GLY A 267 -14.47 11.48 7.89
N ARG A 268 -15.23 12.35 7.21
CA ARG A 268 -16.42 12.99 7.77
C ARG A 268 -17.62 13.03 6.82
N VAL A 269 -17.39 13.23 5.53
CA VAL A 269 -18.48 13.38 4.56
C VAL A 269 -18.90 12.00 4.09
N GLU A 270 -20.14 11.61 4.39
CA GLU A 270 -20.68 10.31 3.97
C GLU A 270 -20.61 10.15 2.45
N ALA A 271 -20.17 8.97 2.03
CA ALA A 271 -19.94 8.63 0.65
C ALA A 271 -20.61 7.30 0.29
N ILE A 272 -21.12 7.24 -0.93
CA ILE A 272 -21.80 6.07 -1.48
C ILE A 272 -20.81 5.34 -2.38
N ARG A 273 -20.73 4.02 -2.23
CA ARG A 273 -19.99 3.16 -3.16
C ARG A 273 -20.70 3.17 -4.51
N GLN A 274 -19.96 3.38 -5.58
CA GLN A 274 -20.49 3.36 -6.94
C GLN A 274 -20.44 1.94 -7.51
N ASP A 275 -21.47 1.57 -8.26
CA ASP A 275 -21.51 0.30 -8.97
C ASP A 275 -20.48 0.25 -10.12
N PRO A 276 -19.93 -0.93 -10.42
CA PRO A 276 -18.96 -1.12 -11.48
C PRO A 276 -19.65 -1.03 -12.86
N GLY A 277 -19.97 0.19 -13.31
CA GLY A 277 -20.60 0.41 -14.60
C GLY A 277 -20.52 1.85 -15.08
N SER A 278 -19.50 2.16 -15.92
CA SER A 278 -19.55 3.23 -16.94
C SER A 278 -18.22 3.48 -17.67
N SER A 279 -17.05 3.09 -17.15
CA SER A 279 -15.76 3.44 -17.79
C SER A 279 -14.75 2.30 -17.82
N ARG A 280 -13.96 2.22 -18.90
CA ARG A 280 -12.91 1.21 -19.10
C ARG A 280 -11.77 1.24 -18.07
N HIS A 281 -11.69 2.29 -17.25
CA HIS A 281 -10.76 2.40 -16.11
C HIS A 281 -11.45 2.17 -14.74
N SER A 282 -12.72 1.78 -14.75
CA SER A 282 -13.56 1.59 -13.56
C SER A 282 -13.43 0.20 -12.92
N SER A 283 -12.79 -0.78 -13.57
CA SER A 283 -12.77 -2.18 -13.06
C SER A 283 -11.72 -2.42 -11.97
N ALA A 284 -10.58 -1.73 -12.02
CA ALA A 284 -9.47 -1.95 -11.09
C ALA A 284 -9.63 -1.24 -9.73
N TYR A 285 -10.64 -0.37 -9.59
CA TYR A 285 -10.88 0.43 -8.38
C TYR A 285 -12.35 0.40 -7.97
N VAL A 286 -12.59 0.26 -6.68
CA VAL A 286 -13.88 0.53 -6.04
C VAL A 286 -13.97 2.02 -5.75
N TRP A 287 -14.95 2.69 -6.35
CA TRP A 287 -15.13 4.13 -6.22
C TRP A 287 -16.15 4.49 -5.15
N PHE A 288 -15.83 5.52 -4.36
CA PHE A 288 -16.73 6.14 -3.39
C PHE A 288 -16.96 7.58 -3.81
N ARG A 289 -18.22 8.03 -3.79
CA ARG A 289 -18.62 9.40 -4.13
C ARG A 289 -19.34 10.04 -2.95
N ALA A 290 -18.88 11.21 -2.53
CA ALA A 290 -19.61 12.04 -1.56
C ALA A 290 -20.76 12.76 -2.25
N ALA A 291 -21.98 12.61 -1.72
CA ALA A 291 -23.18 13.21 -2.33
C ALA A 291 -23.19 14.74 -2.26
N SER A 292 -22.58 15.33 -1.23
CA SER A 292 -22.61 16.78 -1.00
C SER A 292 -21.50 17.55 -1.73
N THR A 293 -20.39 16.89 -2.08
CA THR A 293 -19.22 17.56 -2.66
C THR A 293 -18.84 17.04 -4.04
N GLU A 294 -19.52 15.99 -4.53
CA GLU A 294 -19.18 15.24 -5.75
C GLU A 294 -17.73 14.71 -5.79
N GLN A 295 -17.01 14.79 -4.66
CA GLN A 295 -15.65 14.28 -4.54
C GLN A 295 -15.68 12.76 -4.64
N ARG A 296 -14.67 12.20 -5.32
CA ARG A 296 -14.55 10.77 -5.53
C ARG A 296 -13.19 10.26 -5.11
N VAL A 297 -13.18 9.11 -4.45
CA VAL A 297 -11.97 8.39 -4.08
C VAL A 297 -12.10 6.95 -4.55
N GLY A 298 -11.10 6.48 -5.29
CA GLY A 298 -10.98 5.09 -5.74
C GLY A 298 -10.04 4.32 -4.83
N LEU A 299 -10.43 3.11 -4.45
CA LEU A 299 -9.61 2.15 -3.71
C LEU A 299 -9.35 0.95 -4.62
N CYS A 300 -8.08 0.59 -4.84
CA CYS A 300 -7.76 -0.56 -5.69
C CYS A 300 -8.47 -1.83 -5.17
N THR A 301 -9.01 -2.64 -6.08
CA THR A 301 -9.79 -3.85 -5.74
C THR A 301 -9.02 -4.78 -4.82
N SER A 302 -7.71 -4.97 -5.04
CA SER A 302 -6.87 -5.80 -4.17
C SER A 302 -6.81 -5.29 -2.72
N VAL A 303 -6.82 -3.97 -2.52
CA VAL A 303 -6.85 -3.36 -1.19
C VAL A 303 -8.24 -3.48 -0.56
N TRP A 304 -9.30 -3.29 -1.35
CA TRP A 304 -10.67 -3.48 -0.90
C TRP A 304 -10.93 -4.93 -0.45
N GLU A 305 -10.56 -5.92 -1.26
CA GLU A 305 -10.66 -7.34 -0.93
C GLU A 305 -9.88 -7.67 0.34
N ARG A 306 -8.69 -7.08 0.50
CA ARG A 306 -7.89 -7.23 1.72
C ARG A 306 -8.61 -6.68 2.96
N MET A 307 -9.24 -5.51 2.88
CA MET A 307 -10.03 -4.95 3.98
C MET A 307 -11.17 -5.90 4.37
N LEU A 308 -11.93 -6.39 3.38
CA LEU A 308 -13.02 -7.32 3.62
C LEU A 308 -12.52 -8.63 4.24
N TRP A 309 -11.39 -9.16 3.78
CA TRP A 309 -10.79 -10.36 4.37
C TRP A 309 -10.44 -10.17 5.85
N VAL A 310 -9.84 -9.03 6.23
CA VAL A 310 -9.53 -8.69 7.63
C VAL A 310 -10.80 -8.58 8.49
N GLN A 311 -11.87 -8.02 7.92
CA GLN A 311 -13.17 -7.87 8.60
C GLN A 311 -13.88 -9.21 8.78
N HIS A 312 -13.97 -10.02 7.73
CA HIS A 312 -14.57 -11.36 7.80
C HIS A 312 -13.82 -12.28 8.75
N ARG A 313 -12.47 -12.27 8.74
CA ARG A 313 -11.66 -12.99 9.73
C ARG A 313 -11.94 -12.49 11.16
N GLY A 314 -12.28 -11.21 11.31
CA GLY A 314 -12.71 -10.62 12.57
C GLY A 314 -14.13 -10.98 13.01
N GLY A 315 -14.91 -11.69 12.19
CA GLY A 315 -16.30 -12.05 12.45
C GLY A 315 -17.35 -11.06 11.95
N TRP A 316 -16.96 -10.07 11.13
CA TRP A 316 -17.92 -9.18 10.48
C TRP A 316 -18.74 -9.94 9.43
N VAL A 317 -20.05 -9.69 9.40
CA VAL A 317 -21.00 -10.28 8.45
C VAL A 317 -21.68 -9.14 7.69
N ASP A 318 -21.63 -9.19 6.36
CA ASP A 318 -22.35 -8.24 5.51
C ASP A 318 -23.85 -8.57 5.57
N GLN A 319 -24.60 -7.83 6.38
CA GLN A 319 -26.06 -7.90 6.37
C GLN A 319 -26.56 -6.88 5.35
N GLU A 320 -27.08 -7.37 4.22
CA GLU A 320 -27.84 -6.53 3.29
C GLU A 320 -29.06 -5.94 4.02
N VAL A 321 -29.41 -4.73 3.61
CA VAL A 321 -30.37 -3.83 4.26
C VAL A 321 -31.75 -4.46 4.48
N ASP A 322 -32.09 -5.52 3.73
CA ASP A 322 -33.38 -6.21 3.78
C ASP A 322 -33.57 -7.15 4.98
N ASN A 323 -32.48 -7.60 5.63
CA ASN A 323 -32.53 -8.35 6.90
C ASN A 323 -32.08 -7.54 8.13
N ALA A 324 -31.72 -6.26 7.94
CA ALA A 324 -31.42 -5.32 9.03
C ALA A 324 -32.69 -4.89 9.83
N GLY A 325 -33.81 -5.61 9.64
CA GLY A 325 -35.08 -5.39 10.31
C GLY A 325 -35.26 -6.16 11.61
N MET A 326 -34.32 -7.02 12.02
CA MET A 326 -34.46 -7.79 13.26
C MET A 326 -33.30 -7.58 14.24
N VAL A 327 -33.67 -6.93 15.34
CA VAL A 327 -33.08 -6.96 16.69
C VAL A 327 -31.88 -6.06 16.97
N THR A 328 -32.14 -4.75 17.04
CA THR A 328 -31.46 -3.87 18.01
C THR A 328 -32.36 -3.44 19.17
N ASN A 329 -33.52 -4.09 19.36
CA ASN A 329 -34.35 -3.90 20.54
C ASN A 329 -33.65 -4.55 21.74
N GLY A 330 -33.01 -3.73 22.59
CA GLY A 330 -32.40 -4.14 23.87
C GLY A 330 -30.87 -4.06 23.96
N TYR A 331 -30.18 -3.60 22.91
CA TYR A 331 -28.72 -3.47 22.92
C TYR A 331 -28.27 -2.01 23.05
N GLY A 332 -27.30 -1.74 23.93
CA GLY A 332 -26.82 -0.39 24.22
C GLY A 332 -25.76 0.11 23.24
N SER A 333 -24.90 -0.78 22.72
CA SER A 333 -23.84 -0.41 21.78
C SER A 333 -23.39 -1.56 20.87
N VAL A 334 -22.76 -1.21 19.76
CA VAL A 334 -22.20 -2.14 18.76
C VAL A 334 -20.73 -1.82 18.52
N LEU A 335 -19.93 -2.85 18.26
CA LEU A 335 -18.55 -2.68 17.83
C LEU A 335 -18.52 -2.16 16.38
N VAL A 336 -17.80 -1.07 16.18
CA VAL A 336 -17.48 -0.52 14.86
C VAL A 336 -15.97 -0.59 14.66
N GLU A 337 -15.58 -1.25 13.59
CA GLU A 337 -14.21 -1.28 13.11
C GLU A 337 -14.06 -0.33 11.92
N ARG A 338 -13.11 0.59 11.99
CA ARG A 338 -12.91 1.64 11.00
C ARG A 338 -11.56 1.52 10.34
N PHE A 339 -11.55 1.32 9.04
CA PHE A 339 -10.35 1.62 8.27
C PHE A 339 -10.24 3.12 8.05
N VAL A 340 -9.07 3.69 8.31
CA VAL A 340 -8.74 5.09 8.04
C VAL A 340 -7.53 5.15 7.11
N VAL A 341 -7.70 5.79 5.95
CA VAL A 341 -6.65 5.99 4.96
C VAL A 341 -6.19 7.44 5.01
N LYS A 342 -4.93 7.64 5.36
CA LYS A 342 -4.30 8.95 5.55
C LYS A 342 -3.18 9.16 4.55
N ARG A 343 -3.06 10.40 4.06
CA ARG A 343 -1.84 10.88 3.42
C ARG A 343 -0.70 10.94 4.44
N MET A 344 0.54 11.04 3.96
CA MET A 344 1.73 11.19 4.81
C MET A 344 1.73 12.50 5.62
N ASP A 345 0.95 13.51 5.22
CA ASP A 345 0.75 14.76 5.97
C ASP A 345 -0.29 14.63 7.11
N GLY A 346 -0.86 13.43 7.29
CA GLY A 346 -1.88 13.14 8.31
C GLY A 346 -3.32 13.40 7.84
N GLY A 347 -3.52 14.01 6.66
CA GLY A 347 -4.85 14.26 6.11
C GLY A 347 -5.59 12.97 5.76
N VAL A 348 -6.79 12.79 6.31
CA VAL A 348 -7.65 11.65 6.00
C VAL A 348 -8.25 11.81 4.60
N VAL A 349 -8.23 10.75 3.80
CA VAL A 349 -8.79 10.74 2.44
C VAL A 349 -10.05 9.91 2.37
N LEU A 350 -10.02 8.72 2.96
CA LEU A 350 -11.15 7.80 3.00
C LEU A 350 -11.19 7.13 4.37
N ALA A 351 -12.38 6.95 4.91
CA ALA A 351 -12.64 6.06 6.02
C ALA A 351 -13.80 5.12 5.70
N LEU A 352 -13.73 3.91 6.22
CA LEU A 352 -14.72 2.85 6.00
C LEU A 352 -15.06 2.23 7.34
N ASP A 353 -16.30 2.38 7.77
CA ASP A 353 -16.83 1.81 9.00
C ASP A 353 -17.51 0.48 8.70
N PHE A 354 -17.21 -0.52 9.54
CA PHE A 354 -17.77 -1.87 9.53
C PHE A 354 -18.40 -2.12 10.90
N ALA A 355 -19.74 -2.08 10.96
CA ALA A 355 -20.49 -2.35 12.17
C ALA A 355 -20.72 -3.87 12.33
N HIS A 356 -20.27 -4.44 13.44
CA HIS A 356 -20.43 -5.86 13.76
C HIS A 356 -21.79 -6.11 14.42
N LEU A 357 -22.87 -6.08 13.61
CA LEU A 357 -24.26 -6.20 14.08
C LEU A 357 -24.56 -7.54 14.79
N ASN A 358 -23.76 -8.58 14.53
CA ASN A 358 -23.79 -9.88 15.20
C ASN A 358 -23.06 -9.92 16.55
N ARG A 359 -22.43 -8.82 16.96
CA ARG A 359 -21.77 -8.66 18.27
C ARG A 359 -22.32 -7.46 19.03
N PRO A 360 -23.63 -7.42 19.32
CA PRO A 360 -24.19 -6.34 20.11
C PRO A 360 -23.89 -6.55 21.60
N GLN A 361 -23.68 -5.46 22.35
CA GLN A 361 -23.60 -5.49 23.82
C GLN A 361 -24.95 -5.09 24.42
N GLN A 362 -25.44 -5.88 25.38
CA GLN A 362 -26.59 -5.52 26.19
C GLN A 362 -26.25 -4.32 27.07
N LEU A 363 -27.29 -3.54 27.40
CA LEU A 363 -27.20 -2.41 28.33
C LEU A 363 -26.69 -2.82 29.70
#